data_AF-A0A964YHJ9-F1
#
_entry.id   AF-A0A964YHJ9-F1
#
_cell.length_a   1.000
_cell.length_b   1.000
_cell.length_c   1.000
_cell.angle_alpha   90.00
_cell.angle_beta   90.00
_cell.angle_gamma   90.00
#
_symmetry.space_group_name_H-M   'P 1'
#
loop_
_entity.id
_entity.type
_entity.pdbx_description
1 polymer ?
#
loop_
_entity_poly.entity_id
_entity_poly.type
_entity_poly.pdbx_seq_one_letter_code
_entity_poly.pdbx_strand_id
1 'polypeptide(L)'
;MYKITLQNQLNDKPDFMFSLGDIFGDDHNPYTITSQELDALHKDYRQYLGNICHSVPFFIALGNHEGENDFYLSKTPPNNLAIWGTTWRKYYYPNPFPNSFYTGNTDDEPYGIGNPENYYAFTWGDALFVVLDAYRYQNPTSDKPQNWDWTLGVKQYNWLKSTLEGSTAKYKFVFAHHIRGQGRGGLTNAKLFEWGGYDADGKTWTFDKNRPGWAKPIHQLFKDNGVSIFFQGHDHLFAHEILDGIHYQEVPMPSDSTYLIGKLANADAYTSDTLEGTGHIRVKVNSACVKVDFVRAYLPADTLDGKHKNREVPFSYTIGSCTITAIQNLDNNQDDDLFTVYPNPSKSSINIIAKNNMPFEAVLLNSSGSMVARTSRQCMDISNQSPGMYILQLNIGKNYYNKKIIISR
;
A
#
# COMPACT_ATOMS: atom_id res chain seq x y z
N MET A 1 -14.17 13.66 1.85
CA MET A 1 -12.86 13.08 1.48
C MET A 1 -12.99 11.68 0.88
N TYR A 2 -13.54 10.70 1.60
CA TYR A 2 -13.53 9.28 1.20
C TYR A 2 -13.96 8.98 -0.25
N LYS A 3 -15.08 9.55 -0.73
CA LYS A 3 -15.54 9.38 -2.13
C LYS A 3 -14.50 9.80 -3.18
N ILE A 4 -13.71 10.84 -2.91
CA ILE A 4 -12.64 11.29 -3.82
C ILE A 4 -11.50 10.26 -3.83
N THR A 5 -11.14 9.73 -2.66
CA THR A 5 -10.12 8.68 -2.55
C THR A 5 -10.56 7.41 -3.29
N LEU A 6 -11.82 6.99 -3.17
CA LEU A 6 -12.38 5.88 -3.96
C LEU A 6 -12.31 6.16 -5.47
N GLN A 7 -12.67 7.37 -5.92
CA GLN A 7 -12.55 7.74 -7.33
C GLN A 7 -11.08 7.71 -7.80
N ASN A 8 -10.15 8.12 -6.94
CA ASN A 8 -8.72 8.04 -7.23
C ASN A 8 -8.28 6.57 -7.36
N GLN A 9 -8.68 5.69 -6.45
CA GLN A 9 -8.41 4.26 -6.54
C GLN A 9 -8.97 3.67 -7.84
N LEU A 10 -10.21 3.98 -8.20
CA LEU A 10 -10.82 3.53 -9.46
C LEU A 10 -10.03 4.01 -10.69
N ASN A 11 -9.56 5.27 -10.68
CA ASN A 11 -8.76 5.84 -11.76
C ASN A 11 -7.40 5.17 -11.93
N ASP A 12 -6.92 4.43 -10.92
CA ASP A 12 -5.71 3.61 -11.04
C ASP A 12 -5.94 2.29 -11.78
N LYS A 13 -7.20 1.91 -12.02
CA LYS A 13 -7.62 0.68 -12.69
C LYS A 13 -7.00 -0.58 -12.05
N PRO A 14 -7.18 -0.80 -10.74
CA PRO A 14 -6.61 -1.94 -10.06
C PRO A 14 -7.32 -3.25 -10.43
N ASP A 15 -6.61 -4.37 -10.33
CA ASP A 15 -7.21 -5.71 -10.44
C ASP A 15 -8.15 -6.02 -9.27
N PHE A 16 -7.83 -5.48 -8.09
CA PHE A 16 -8.60 -5.56 -6.84
C PHE A 16 -8.08 -4.56 -5.81
N MET A 17 -8.83 -4.35 -4.73
CA MET A 17 -8.44 -3.48 -3.62
C MET A 17 -8.54 -4.19 -2.26
N PHE A 18 -7.68 -3.78 -1.33
CA PHE A 18 -7.75 -4.17 0.07
C PHE A 18 -8.18 -2.98 0.94
N SER A 19 -9.07 -3.22 1.90
CA SER A 19 -9.28 -2.35 3.06
C SER A 19 -8.69 -3.00 4.30
N LEU A 20 -7.81 -2.28 5.00
CA LEU A 20 -7.18 -2.78 6.21
C LEU A 20 -7.94 -2.30 7.44
N GLY A 21 -9.15 -2.82 7.65
CA GLY A 21 -9.95 -2.65 8.87
C GLY A 21 -10.53 -1.25 9.08
N ASP A 22 -11.24 -1.11 10.20
CA ASP A 22 -11.90 0.11 10.68
C ASP A 22 -12.89 0.70 9.66
N ILE A 23 -13.80 -0.16 9.21
CA ILE A 23 -14.74 0.11 8.13
C ILE A 23 -16.09 0.57 8.68
N PHE A 24 -16.61 -0.13 9.70
CA PHE A 24 -18.01 0.01 10.13
C PHE A 24 -18.17 0.77 11.45
N GLY A 25 -17.19 0.68 12.36
CA GLY A 25 -17.31 1.27 13.69
C GLY A 25 -18.32 0.55 14.58
N ASP A 26 -18.33 -0.78 14.54
CA ASP A 26 -19.31 -1.61 15.25
C ASP A 26 -19.16 -1.52 16.78
N ASP A 27 -17.95 -1.25 17.25
CA ASP A 27 -17.58 -1.23 18.66
C ASP A 27 -17.87 0.09 19.41
N HIS A 28 -18.58 1.05 18.81
CA HIS A 28 -18.92 2.31 19.50
C HIS A 28 -19.80 2.09 20.74
N ASN A 29 -20.67 1.08 20.71
CA ASN A 29 -21.59 0.71 21.79
C ASN A 29 -21.53 -0.80 22.07
N PRO A 30 -20.38 -1.38 22.40
CA PRO A 30 -20.09 -2.79 22.17
C PRO A 30 -20.92 -3.75 23.05
N TYR A 31 -21.51 -3.25 24.14
CA TYR A 31 -22.33 -4.03 25.06
C TYR A 31 -23.84 -3.83 24.87
N THR A 32 -24.25 -2.83 24.08
CA THR A 32 -25.66 -2.45 23.92
C THR A 32 -26.11 -2.38 22.47
N ILE A 33 -25.18 -2.37 21.52
CA ILE A 33 -25.48 -2.38 20.10
C ILE A 33 -26.29 -3.62 19.74
N THR A 34 -27.29 -3.43 18.89
CA THR A 34 -28.21 -4.48 18.47
C THR A 34 -27.85 -5.02 17.10
N SER A 35 -28.33 -6.24 16.79
CA SER A 35 -28.20 -6.81 15.45
C SER A 35 -28.78 -5.89 14.36
N GLN A 36 -29.88 -5.19 14.63
CA GLN A 36 -30.49 -4.26 13.66
C GLN A 36 -29.63 -3.01 13.42
N GLU A 37 -28.96 -2.49 14.44
CA GLU A 37 -28.03 -1.37 14.27
C GLU A 37 -26.80 -1.80 13.46
N LEU A 38 -26.26 -3.00 13.71
CA LEU A 38 -25.16 -3.55 12.91
C LEU A 38 -25.56 -3.78 11.45
N ASP A 39 -26.75 -4.32 11.19
CA ASP A 39 -27.31 -4.40 9.83
C ASP A 39 -27.31 -3.02 9.14
N ALA A 40 -27.83 -2.01 9.83
CA ALA A 40 -27.91 -0.65 9.30
C ALA A 40 -26.52 -0.04 9.01
N LEU A 41 -25.56 -0.19 9.93
CA LEU A 41 -24.17 0.29 9.76
C LEU A 41 -23.49 -0.38 8.57
N HIS A 42 -23.55 -1.71 8.49
CA HIS A 42 -22.95 -2.46 7.40
C HIS A 42 -23.62 -2.13 6.06
N LYS A 43 -24.94 -1.99 6.03
CA LYS A 43 -25.69 -1.60 4.83
C LYS A 43 -25.35 -0.19 4.37
N ASP A 44 -25.17 0.77 5.28
CA ASP A 44 -24.84 2.16 4.94
C ASP A 44 -23.55 2.23 4.12
N TYR A 45 -22.54 1.45 4.49
CA TYR A 45 -21.24 1.48 3.82
C TYR A 45 -21.29 1.03 2.35
N ARG A 46 -22.28 0.20 1.96
CA ARG A 46 -22.45 -0.30 0.58
C ARG A 46 -22.60 0.84 -0.43
N GLN A 47 -23.17 1.98 -0.04
CA GLN A 47 -23.35 3.12 -0.93
C GLN A 47 -22.02 3.70 -1.42
N TYR A 48 -20.97 3.62 -0.59
CA TYR A 48 -19.64 4.11 -0.96
C TYR A 48 -18.95 3.13 -1.90
N LEU A 49 -19.00 1.82 -1.57
CA LEU A 49 -18.44 0.77 -2.41
C LEU A 49 -19.10 0.70 -3.79
N GLY A 50 -20.36 1.10 -3.92
CA GLY A 50 -21.03 1.22 -5.23
C GLY A 50 -20.27 2.09 -6.24
N ASN A 51 -19.43 3.03 -5.79
CA ASN A 51 -18.63 3.90 -6.67
C ASN A 51 -17.39 3.22 -7.27
N ILE A 52 -17.00 2.03 -6.80
CA ILE A 52 -15.75 1.35 -7.22
C ILE A 52 -15.95 -0.16 -7.45
N CYS A 53 -16.71 -0.83 -6.59
CA CYS A 53 -16.94 -2.27 -6.61
C CYS A 53 -17.89 -2.75 -7.72
N HIS A 54 -18.32 -1.88 -8.61
CA HIS A 54 -18.94 -2.29 -9.87
C HIS A 54 -17.91 -2.92 -10.85
N SER A 55 -16.60 -2.77 -10.58
CA SER A 55 -15.54 -3.33 -11.42
C SER A 55 -14.25 -3.73 -10.68
N VAL A 56 -14.08 -3.31 -9.41
CA VAL A 56 -12.92 -3.65 -8.59
C VAL A 56 -13.35 -4.57 -7.44
N PRO A 57 -12.89 -5.83 -7.38
CA PRO A 57 -13.09 -6.72 -6.24
C PRO A 57 -12.55 -6.11 -4.94
N PHE A 58 -13.32 -6.27 -3.85
CA PHE A 58 -13.04 -5.69 -2.54
C PHE A 58 -12.71 -6.78 -1.53
N PHE A 59 -11.53 -6.67 -0.91
CA PHE A 59 -11.01 -7.60 0.09
C PHE A 59 -10.80 -6.86 1.41
N ILE A 60 -11.12 -7.50 2.54
CA ILE A 60 -11.01 -6.90 3.86
C ILE A 60 -9.98 -7.65 4.70
N ALA A 61 -9.09 -6.93 5.40
CA ALA A 61 -8.46 -7.38 6.64
C ALA A 61 -9.26 -6.79 7.82
N LEU A 62 -9.56 -7.58 8.84
CA LEU A 62 -10.37 -7.11 9.97
C LEU A 62 -9.55 -6.24 10.92
N GLY A 63 -10.15 -5.14 11.35
CA GLY A 63 -9.63 -4.21 12.35
C GLY A 63 -10.32 -4.30 13.69
N ASN A 64 -9.87 -3.48 14.64
CA ASN A 64 -10.42 -3.51 16.00
C ASN A 64 -11.85 -2.98 16.04
N HIS A 65 -12.18 -2.00 15.19
CA HIS A 65 -13.50 -1.37 15.17
C HIS A 65 -14.59 -2.24 14.52
N GLU A 66 -14.24 -3.39 13.93
CA GLU A 66 -15.22 -4.42 13.53
C GLU A 66 -15.74 -5.23 14.74
N GLY A 67 -15.02 -5.23 15.87
CA GLY A 67 -15.47 -5.91 17.09
C GLY A 67 -15.54 -7.45 17.01
N GLU A 68 -15.01 -8.07 15.95
CA GLU A 68 -15.06 -9.52 15.69
C GLU A 68 -14.00 -10.34 16.47
N ASN A 69 -13.72 -9.98 17.73
CA ASN A 69 -12.71 -10.64 18.57
C ASN A 69 -13.28 -11.66 19.58
N ASP A 70 -12.41 -12.54 20.11
CA ASP A 70 -12.76 -13.58 21.08
C ASP A 70 -13.28 -13.05 22.42
N PHE A 71 -12.80 -11.89 22.87
CA PHE A 71 -13.33 -11.24 24.07
C PHE A 71 -14.84 -10.94 23.93
N TYR A 72 -15.27 -10.36 22.80
CA TYR A 72 -16.67 -10.05 22.55
C TYR A 72 -17.51 -11.29 22.19
N LEU A 73 -16.92 -12.28 21.50
CA LEU A 73 -17.58 -13.58 21.27
C LEU A 73 -18.03 -14.22 22.59
N SER A 74 -17.25 -14.03 23.66
CA SER A 74 -17.54 -14.58 24.99
C SER A 74 -18.66 -13.87 25.75
N LYS A 75 -19.09 -12.66 25.33
CA LYS A 75 -20.08 -11.88 26.07
C LYS A 75 -21.47 -12.31 25.63
N THR A 76 -22.26 -12.91 26.50
CA THR A 76 -23.71 -13.21 26.26
C THR A 76 -24.05 -13.82 24.88
N PRO A 77 -23.35 -14.87 24.39
CA PRO A 77 -23.70 -15.47 23.11
C PRO A 77 -25.12 -16.10 23.11
N PRO A 78 -25.87 -16.07 21.99
CA PRO A 78 -25.44 -15.58 20.68
C PRO A 78 -25.59 -14.05 20.49
N ASN A 79 -26.07 -13.33 21.50
CA ASN A 79 -26.52 -11.95 21.36
C ASN A 79 -25.41 -10.96 21.71
N ASN A 80 -24.42 -10.84 20.82
CA ASN A 80 -23.28 -9.96 21.04
C ASN A 80 -22.70 -9.36 19.77
N LEU A 81 -21.86 -8.34 19.98
CA LEU A 81 -21.15 -7.60 18.96
C LEU A 81 -20.44 -8.51 17.96
N ALA A 82 -19.59 -9.44 18.42
CA ALA A 82 -18.76 -10.25 17.52
C ALA A 82 -19.59 -11.19 16.62
N ILE A 83 -20.64 -11.83 17.16
CA ILE A 83 -21.49 -12.74 16.39
C ILE A 83 -22.30 -11.98 15.35
N TRP A 84 -22.92 -10.86 15.73
CA TRP A 84 -23.69 -10.04 14.81
C TRP A 84 -22.81 -9.32 13.79
N GLY A 85 -21.64 -8.80 14.20
CA GLY A 85 -20.65 -8.20 13.32
C GLY A 85 -20.18 -9.18 12.25
N THR A 86 -19.73 -10.38 12.66
CA THR A 86 -19.36 -11.44 11.70
C THR A 86 -20.51 -11.79 10.76
N THR A 87 -21.75 -11.88 11.27
CA THR A 87 -22.92 -12.22 10.46
C THR A 87 -23.21 -11.16 9.39
N TRP A 88 -23.27 -9.89 9.77
CA TRP A 88 -23.60 -8.80 8.84
C TRP A 88 -22.44 -8.46 7.90
N ARG A 89 -21.19 -8.56 8.37
CA ARG A 89 -20.03 -8.48 7.48
C ARG A 89 -20.10 -9.56 6.41
N LYS A 90 -20.31 -10.83 6.76
CA LYS A 90 -20.40 -11.89 5.74
C LYS A 90 -21.56 -11.68 4.78
N TYR A 91 -22.70 -11.17 5.26
CA TYR A 91 -23.86 -10.91 4.42
C TYR A 91 -23.59 -9.82 3.37
N TYR A 92 -22.91 -8.73 3.75
CA TYR A 92 -22.67 -7.58 2.86
C TYR A 92 -21.30 -7.57 2.17
N TYR A 93 -20.30 -8.20 2.78
CA TYR A 93 -18.88 -8.16 2.43
C TYR A 93 -18.24 -9.54 2.69
N PRO A 94 -18.71 -10.60 2.00
CA PRO A 94 -18.12 -11.92 2.14
C PRO A 94 -16.65 -11.85 1.72
N ASN A 95 -15.79 -12.24 2.63
CA ASN A 95 -14.38 -12.42 2.33
C ASN A 95 -14.19 -13.82 1.72
N PRO A 96 -13.03 -14.08 1.12
CA PRO A 96 -12.74 -15.42 0.64
C PRO A 96 -12.82 -16.48 1.75
N PHE A 97 -13.40 -17.62 1.42
CA PHE A 97 -13.34 -18.85 2.21
C PHE A 97 -12.56 -19.93 1.45
N PRO A 98 -11.98 -20.93 2.14
CA PRO A 98 -11.19 -21.98 1.51
C PRO A 98 -11.94 -22.72 0.39
N ASN A 99 -11.35 -22.77 -0.79
CA ASN A 99 -11.83 -23.52 -1.95
C ASN A 99 -10.64 -23.89 -2.87
N SER A 100 -10.88 -24.15 -4.17
CA SER A 100 -9.80 -24.50 -5.10
C SER A 100 -8.83 -23.35 -5.42
N PHE A 101 -9.20 -22.10 -5.12
CA PHE A 101 -8.41 -20.91 -5.40
C PHE A 101 -7.90 -20.24 -4.11
N TYR A 102 -8.74 -20.14 -3.09
CA TYR A 102 -8.40 -19.52 -1.82
C TYR A 102 -8.05 -20.57 -0.76
N THR A 103 -7.08 -20.26 0.09
CA THR A 103 -6.88 -20.96 1.38
C THR A 103 -7.23 -20.01 2.52
N GLY A 104 -7.37 -20.51 3.75
CA GLY A 104 -7.74 -19.66 4.88
C GLY A 104 -8.36 -20.43 6.03
N ASN A 105 -9.16 -19.75 6.82
CA ASN A 105 -9.81 -20.33 7.99
C ASN A 105 -10.84 -21.40 7.61
N THR A 106 -10.66 -22.62 8.13
CA THR A 106 -11.57 -23.76 7.95
C THR A 106 -12.46 -24.02 9.15
N ASP A 107 -12.37 -23.20 10.21
CA ASP A 107 -13.18 -23.38 11.41
C ASP A 107 -14.68 -23.26 11.09
N ASP A 108 -15.48 -24.11 11.72
CA ASP A 108 -16.94 -24.06 11.71
C ASP A 108 -17.39 -23.56 13.08
N GLU A 109 -17.68 -22.26 13.17
CA GLU A 109 -18.00 -21.59 14.43
C GLU A 109 -19.49 -21.64 14.77
N PRO A 110 -19.84 -21.67 16.08
CA PRO A 110 -21.22 -21.82 16.55
C PRO A 110 -22.10 -20.60 16.24
N TYR A 111 -23.36 -20.67 16.69
CA TYR A 111 -24.32 -19.57 16.63
C TYR A 111 -24.66 -19.08 15.21
N GLY A 112 -24.44 -19.94 14.21
CA GLY A 112 -24.74 -19.65 12.80
C GLY A 112 -23.62 -18.90 12.07
N ILE A 113 -22.45 -18.68 12.71
CA ILE A 113 -21.30 -18.06 12.04
C ILE A 113 -20.78 -18.97 10.92
N GLY A 114 -20.61 -20.26 11.18
CA GLY A 114 -19.97 -21.18 10.23
C GLY A 114 -18.52 -20.79 9.98
N ASN A 115 -18.08 -20.74 8.70
CA ASN A 115 -16.75 -20.21 8.38
C ASN A 115 -16.70 -18.69 8.61
N PRO A 116 -15.77 -18.17 9.43
CA PRO A 116 -15.73 -16.75 9.74
C PRO A 116 -15.15 -15.89 8.60
N GLU A 117 -14.44 -16.43 7.60
CA GLU A 117 -13.90 -15.66 6.46
C GLU A 117 -12.96 -14.50 6.89
N ASN A 118 -12.17 -14.73 7.94
CA ASN A 118 -11.43 -13.67 8.63
C ASN A 118 -9.94 -13.61 8.27
N TYR A 119 -9.32 -14.75 7.95
CA TYR A 119 -7.98 -14.83 7.38
C TYR A 119 -7.96 -15.76 6.16
N TYR A 120 -7.23 -15.37 5.13
CA TYR A 120 -7.21 -16.05 3.84
C TYR A 120 -5.97 -15.70 3.02
N ALA A 121 -5.68 -16.53 2.01
CA ALA A 121 -4.61 -16.27 1.07
C ALA A 121 -4.92 -16.77 -0.33
N PHE A 122 -4.33 -16.11 -1.33
CA PHE A 122 -4.41 -16.47 -2.74
C PHE A 122 -3.18 -15.97 -3.50
N THR A 123 -2.94 -16.55 -4.68
CA THR A 123 -1.88 -16.10 -5.60
C THR A 123 -2.52 -15.42 -6.80
N TRP A 124 -1.97 -14.27 -7.19
CA TRP A 124 -2.36 -13.55 -8.40
C TRP A 124 -1.11 -13.03 -9.12
N GLY A 125 -0.89 -13.49 -10.35
CA GLY A 125 0.36 -13.23 -11.07
C GLY A 125 1.58 -13.78 -10.32
N ASP A 126 2.59 -12.94 -10.14
CA ASP A 126 3.86 -13.30 -9.49
C ASP A 126 3.84 -13.16 -7.95
N ALA A 127 2.69 -12.86 -7.35
CA ALA A 127 2.57 -12.52 -5.94
C ALA A 127 1.57 -13.39 -5.17
N LEU A 128 1.98 -13.79 -3.96
CA LEU A 128 1.11 -14.32 -2.92
C LEU A 128 0.56 -13.16 -2.08
N PHE A 129 -0.74 -13.18 -1.81
CA PHE A 129 -1.43 -12.26 -0.92
C PHE A 129 -1.94 -13.05 0.28
N VAL A 130 -1.58 -12.62 1.49
CA VAL A 130 -1.96 -13.28 2.76
C VAL A 130 -2.60 -12.24 3.66
N VAL A 131 -3.85 -12.44 4.04
CA VAL A 131 -4.57 -11.57 4.97
C VAL A 131 -4.71 -12.28 6.31
N LEU A 132 -4.22 -11.62 7.35
CA LEU A 132 -4.29 -12.06 8.74
C LEU A 132 -5.42 -11.35 9.48
N ASP A 133 -5.95 -12.03 10.47
CA ASP A 133 -6.84 -11.49 11.48
C ASP A 133 -6.07 -11.38 12.81
N ALA A 134 -5.75 -10.16 13.22
CA ALA A 134 -5.04 -9.89 14.47
C ALA A 134 -5.93 -9.93 15.72
N TYR A 135 -7.23 -10.24 15.57
CA TYR A 135 -8.28 -9.99 16.57
C TYR A 135 -9.05 -11.24 16.98
N ARG A 136 -9.43 -12.11 16.04
CA ARG A 136 -10.35 -13.24 16.34
C ARG A 136 -9.89 -14.12 17.49
N TYR A 137 -8.58 -14.25 17.71
CA TYR A 137 -7.99 -15.12 18.73
C TYR A 137 -7.08 -14.36 19.70
N GLN A 138 -7.24 -13.04 19.80
CA GLN A 138 -6.27 -12.18 20.46
C GLN A 138 -6.12 -12.47 21.95
N ASN A 139 -7.24 -12.55 22.69
CA ASN A 139 -7.31 -12.78 24.13
C ASN A 139 -8.80 -12.78 24.60
N PRO A 140 -9.33 -13.87 25.16
CA PRO A 140 -10.74 -13.93 25.57
C PRO A 140 -11.05 -13.11 26.85
N THR A 141 -10.02 -12.68 27.59
CA THR A 141 -10.15 -11.97 28.87
C THR A 141 -9.95 -10.46 28.77
N SER A 142 -9.40 -9.97 27.65
CA SER A 142 -9.21 -8.54 27.39
C SER A 142 -9.52 -8.21 25.93
N ASP A 143 -10.28 -7.14 25.70
CA ASP A 143 -10.51 -6.57 24.36
C ASP A 143 -9.27 -5.85 23.80
N LYS A 144 -8.29 -5.54 24.66
CA LYS A 144 -7.06 -4.80 24.32
C LYS A 144 -5.83 -5.45 24.98
N PRO A 145 -5.54 -6.72 24.68
CA PRO A 145 -4.41 -7.40 25.31
C PRO A 145 -3.09 -6.73 24.93
N GLN A 146 -2.14 -6.75 25.87
CA GLN A 146 -0.82 -6.15 25.68
C GLN A 146 0.27 -7.23 25.67
N ASN A 147 1.43 -6.87 25.14
CA ASN A 147 2.64 -7.70 25.18
C ASN A 147 2.41 -9.19 24.81
N TRP A 148 2.77 -10.11 25.71
CA TRP A 148 2.57 -11.56 25.52
C TRP A 148 1.12 -12.02 25.67
N ASP A 149 0.23 -11.18 26.22
CA ASP A 149 -1.19 -11.49 26.37
C ASP A 149 -1.94 -11.51 25.03
N TRP A 150 -1.39 -10.86 24.00
CA TRP A 150 -1.91 -10.91 22.63
C TRP A 150 -1.38 -12.13 21.89
N THR A 151 -2.22 -12.83 21.12
CA THR A 151 -1.78 -13.86 20.18
C THR A 151 -2.53 -13.83 18.85
N LEU A 152 -1.85 -14.19 17.76
CA LEU A 152 -2.48 -14.49 16.46
C LEU A 152 -3.36 -15.75 16.53
N GLY A 153 -3.12 -16.60 17.54
CA GLY A 153 -3.73 -17.91 17.68
C GLY A 153 -2.96 -18.99 16.91
N VAL A 154 -2.71 -20.12 17.57
CA VAL A 154 -1.84 -21.19 17.04
C VAL A 154 -2.35 -21.78 15.71
N LYS A 155 -3.67 -21.85 15.52
CA LYS A 155 -4.26 -22.35 14.27
C LYS A 155 -3.91 -21.45 13.09
N GLN A 156 -4.14 -20.14 13.23
CA GLN A 156 -3.82 -19.16 12.20
C GLN A 156 -2.30 -19.07 11.97
N TYR A 157 -1.48 -19.13 13.03
CA TYR A 157 -0.03 -19.18 12.89
C TYR A 157 0.44 -20.41 12.09
N ASN A 158 -0.08 -21.60 12.39
CA ASN A 158 0.30 -22.82 11.68
C ASN A 158 -0.15 -22.79 10.22
N TRP A 159 -1.33 -22.22 9.94
CA TRP A 159 -1.78 -21.96 8.57
C TRP A 159 -0.87 -20.97 7.85
N LEU A 160 -0.51 -19.85 8.48
CA LEU A 160 0.40 -18.84 7.94
C LEU A 160 1.76 -19.45 7.60
N LYS A 161 2.34 -20.22 8.53
CA LYS A 161 3.59 -20.95 8.33
C LYS A 161 3.51 -21.86 7.11
N SER A 162 2.49 -22.70 7.04
CA SER A 162 2.30 -23.64 5.93
C SER A 162 2.11 -22.92 4.59
N THR A 163 1.36 -21.80 4.60
CA THR A 163 1.10 -20.97 3.41
C THR A 163 2.37 -20.32 2.89
N LEU A 164 3.22 -19.78 3.77
CA LEU A 164 4.47 -19.14 3.39
C LEU A 164 5.53 -20.15 2.92
N GLU A 165 5.71 -21.24 3.67
CA GLU A 165 6.70 -22.29 3.36
C GLU A 165 6.32 -23.08 2.09
N GLY A 166 5.03 -23.22 1.81
CA GLY A 166 4.52 -23.91 0.62
C GLY A 166 4.49 -23.06 -0.65
N SER A 167 4.74 -21.74 -0.57
CA SER A 167 4.57 -20.83 -1.69
C SER A 167 5.87 -20.56 -2.45
N THR A 168 5.81 -20.76 -3.77
CA THR A 168 6.88 -20.41 -4.71
C THR A 168 6.70 -19.03 -5.33
N ALA A 169 5.73 -18.23 -4.88
CA ALA A 169 5.51 -16.89 -5.40
C ALA A 169 6.76 -16.01 -5.18
N LYS A 170 7.09 -15.21 -6.20
CA LYS A 170 8.29 -14.35 -6.18
C LYS A 170 8.16 -13.25 -5.14
N TYR A 171 6.98 -12.65 -5.05
CA TYR A 171 6.64 -11.66 -4.04
C TYR A 171 5.60 -12.24 -3.09
N LYS A 172 5.70 -11.87 -1.81
CA LYS A 172 4.70 -12.23 -0.82
C LYS A 172 4.31 -10.98 -0.04
N PHE A 173 3.02 -10.68 -0.05
CA PHE A 173 2.44 -9.54 0.67
C PHE A 173 1.57 -10.08 1.79
N VAL A 174 1.82 -9.59 3.00
CA VAL A 174 1.04 -9.94 4.18
C VAL A 174 0.30 -8.70 4.65
N PHE A 175 -0.97 -8.84 5.00
CA PHE A 175 -1.84 -7.74 5.41
C PHE A 175 -2.43 -8.09 6.78
N ALA A 176 -2.41 -7.14 7.71
CA ALA A 176 -3.18 -7.20 8.94
C ALA A 176 -3.56 -5.78 9.31
N HIS A 177 -4.63 -5.55 10.07
CA HIS A 177 -4.94 -4.19 10.49
C HIS A 177 -3.88 -3.63 11.46
N HIS A 178 -3.40 -4.46 12.40
CA HIS A 178 -2.23 -4.16 13.24
C HIS A 178 -1.18 -5.25 13.12
N ILE A 179 0.06 -4.86 13.40
CA ILE A 179 1.13 -5.81 13.66
C ILE A 179 0.87 -6.68 14.90
N ARG A 180 0.22 -6.17 15.95
CA ARG A 180 0.05 -6.92 17.21
C ARG A 180 -1.19 -6.52 18.02
N GLY A 181 -2.35 -6.46 17.36
CA GLY A 181 -3.68 -6.22 17.94
C GLY A 181 -3.93 -4.88 18.65
N GLN A 182 -2.90 -4.12 19.02
CA GLN A 182 -2.95 -2.77 19.62
C GLN A 182 -1.62 -2.00 19.46
N GLY A 183 -0.57 -2.62 18.87
CA GLY A 183 0.73 -1.98 18.68
C GLY A 183 0.74 -1.01 17.50
N ARG A 184 1.31 0.18 17.69
CA ARG A 184 1.54 1.20 16.65
C ARG A 184 3.00 1.19 16.22
N GLY A 185 3.26 1.45 14.94
CA GLY A 185 4.61 1.39 14.38
C GLY A 185 5.05 -0.01 13.96
N GLY A 186 5.91 -0.09 12.94
CA GLY A 186 6.42 -1.35 12.40
C GLY A 186 7.60 -1.89 13.20
N LEU A 187 8.75 -1.21 13.13
CA LEU A 187 10.03 -1.71 13.67
C LEU A 187 10.06 -1.78 15.19
N THR A 188 9.36 -0.87 15.86
CA THR A 188 9.23 -0.84 17.32
C THR A 188 8.49 -2.06 17.86
N ASN A 189 7.62 -2.68 17.07
CA ASN A 189 6.90 -3.90 17.43
C ASN A 189 7.47 -5.17 16.79
N ALA A 190 8.05 -5.07 15.59
CA ALA A 190 8.45 -6.24 14.80
C ALA A 190 9.49 -7.13 15.49
N LYS A 191 10.23 -6.57 16.46
CA LYS A 191 11.25 -7.25 17.26
C LYS A 191 10.70 -7.86 18.55
N LEU A 192 9.46 -7.56 18.94
CA LEU A 192 8.97 -7.82 20.29
C LEU A 192 7.88 -8.90 20.32
N PHE A 193 7.77 -9.55 21.47
CA PHE A 193 6.73 -10.49 21.86
C PHE A 193 6.49 -11.61 20.83
N GLU A 194 5.25 -11.98 20.55
CA GLU A 194 4.95 -13.05 19.59
C GLU A 194 5.49 -12.72 18.17
N TRP A 195 5.60 -11.43 17.84
CA TRP A 195 6.04 -11.02 16.52
C TRP A 195 7.54 -11.20 16.31
N GLY A 196 8.38 -10.79 17.25
CA GLY A 196 9.85 -10.84 17.11
C GLY A 196 10.62 -11.62 18.18
N GLY A 197 9.95 -12.05 19.25
CA GLY A 197 10.46 -12.99 20.24
C GLY A 197 11.11 -12.38 21.49
N TYR A 198 11.48 -11.10 21.45
CA TYR A 198 12.08 -10.40 22.59
C TYR A 198 11.03 -9.75 23.50
N ASP A 199 11.32 -9.63 24.79
CA ASP A 199 10.53 -8.82 25.72
C ASP A 199 10.60 -7.32 25.42
N ALA A 200 9.85 -6.52 26.17
CA ALA A 200 9.73 -5.07 26.00
C ALA A 200 11.08 -4.31 25.95
N ASP A 201 12.13 -4.87 26.54
CA ASP A 201 13.48 -4.28 26.53
C ASP A 201 14.21 -4.44 25.18
N GLY A 202 13.65 -5.22 24.25
CA GLY A 202 14.22 -5.55 22.95
C GLY A 202 15.49 -6.39 23.01
N LYS A 203 15.79 -7.02 24.16
CA LYS A 203 17.06 -7.72 24.44
C LYS A 203 16.85 -9.11 25.03
N THR A 204 15.86 -9.28 25.89
CA THR A 204 15.62 -10.54 26.59
C THR A 204 14.75 -11.44 25.71
N TRP A 205 15.30 -12.56 25.24
CA TRP A 205 14.55 -13.54 24.44
C TRP A 205 13.67 -14.41 25.35
N THR A 206 12.35 -14.38 25.13
CA THR A 206 11.39 -15.18 25.91
C THR A 206 10.32 -15.86 25.06
N PHE A 207 10.53 -15.95 23.75
CA PHE A 207 9.58 -16.57 22.82
C PHE A 207 9.24 -18.02 23.20
N ASP A 208 10.23 -18.89 23.39
CA ASP A 208 10.01 -20.33 23.63
C ASP A 208 9.21 -20.59 24.91
N LYS A 209 9.38 -19.71 25.90
CA LYS A 209 8.61 -19.74 27.16
C LYS A 209 7.15 -19.35 26.93
N ASN A 210 6.90 -18.29 26.16
CA ASN A 210 5.57 -17.72 25.99
C ASN A 210 4.76 -18.36 24.86
N ARG A 211 5.42 -19.01 23.90
CA ARG A 211 4.84 -19.71 22.74
C ARG A 211 5.41 -21.11 22.58
N PRO A 212 5.24 -21.99 23.60
CA PRO A 212 5.77 -23.34 23.54
C PRO A 212 5.19 -24.09 22.33
N GLY A 213 6.07 -24.73 21.56
CA GLY A 213 5.71 -25.51 20.37
C GLY A 213 5.55 -24.70 19.08
N TRP A 214 5.64 -23.36 19.12
CA TRP A 214 5.72 -22.55 17.91
C TRP A 214 7.13 -22.65 17.31
N ALA A 215 7.24 -22.66 15.99
CA ALA A 215 8.52 -22.88 15.34
C ALA A 215 9.49 -21.68 15.44
N LYS A 216 8.94 -20.46 15.39
CA LYS A 216 9.69 -19.18 15.42
C LYS A 216 8.72 -17.98 15.52
N PRO A 217 9.19 -16.79 15.96
CA PRO A 217 8.39 -15.57 15.89
C PRO A 217 7.95 -15.21 14.47
N ILE A 218 6.87 -14.44 14.34
CA ILE A 218 6.24 -14.11 13.04
C ILE A 218 7.21 -13.37 12.10
N HIS A 219 7.99 -12.40 12.59
CA HIS A 219 8.99 -11.70 11.78
C HIS A 219 10.08 -12.64 11.25
N GLN A 220 10.55 -13.59 12.07
CA GLN A 220 11.53 -14.58 11.61
C GLN A 220 10.92 -15.51 10.55
N LEU A 221 9.65 -15.88 10.71
CA LEU A 221 8.91 -16.64 9.70
C LEU A 221 8.79 -15.86 8.38
N PHE A 222 8.55 -14.55 8.44
CA PHE A 222 8.50 -13.68 7.26
C PHE A 222 9.84 -13.62 6.55
N LYS A 223 10.92 -13.43 7.32
CA LYS A 223 12.29 -13.34 6.81
C LYS A 223 12.71 -14.63 6.10
N ASP A 224 12.51 -15.77 6.76
CA ASP A 224 12.93 -17.07 6.24
C ASP A 224 12.19 -17.46 4.95
N ASN A 225 10.98 -16.92 4.74
CA ASN A 225 10.14 -17.23 3.58
C ASN A 225 10.10 -16.10 2.53
N GLY A 226 10.93 -15.05 2.68
CA GLY A 226 11.05 -13.97 1.70
C GLY A 226 9.79 -13.12 1.55
N VAL A 227 9.12 -12.80 2.66
CA VAL A 227 8.04 -11.80 2.64
C VAL A 227 8.59 -10.45 2.16
N SER A 228 7.91 -9.85 1.18
CA SER A 228 8.36 -8.60 0.57
C SER A 228 7.85 -7.39 1.34
N ILE A 229 6.56 -7.39 1.68
CA ILE A 229 5.90 -6.28 2.38
C ILE A 229 4.88 -6.83 3.38
N PHE A 230 4.92 -6.31 4.60
CA PHE A 230 3.82 -6.37 5.55
C PHE A 230 3.09 -5.02 5.54
N PHE A 231 1.79 -5.05 5.25
CA PHE A 231 0.93 -3.87 5.25
C PHE A 231 0.07 -3.85 6.51
N GLN A 232 -0.01 -2.68 7.14
CA GLN A 232 -0.86 -2.36 8.28
C GLN A 232 -1.62 -1.06 8.08
N GLY A 233 -2.69 -0.88 8.85
CA GLY A 233 -3.47 0.35 8.92
C GLY A 233 -3.53 0.86 10.36
N HIS A 234 -4.69 1.40 10.76
CA HIS A 234 -4.99 1.93 12.10
C HIS A 234 -4.32 3.24 12.53
N ASP A 235 -3.08 3.51 12.12
CA ASP A 235 -2.35 4.67 12.64
C ASP A 235 -2.70 5.98 11.90
N HIS A 236 -3.46 5.88 10.81
CA HIS A 236 -4.03 7.01 10.06
C HIS A 236 -2.97 7.98 9.48
N LEU A 237 -1.77 7.48 9.21
CA LEU A 237 -0.71 8.20 8.51
C LEU A 237 -0.15 7.35 7.37
N PHE A 238 0.74 7.91 6.57
CA PHE A 238 1.64 7.09 5.77
C PHE A 238 2.93 6.88 6.56
N ALA A 239 3.38 5.63 6.66
CA ALA A 239 4.73 5.36 7.14
C ALA A 239 5.36 4.16 6.44
N HIS A 240 6.68 4.21 6.28
CA HIS A 240 7.44 3.15 5.64
C HIS A 240 8.75 2.92 6.39
N GLU A 241 8.97 1.66 6.77
CA GLU A 241 10.17 1.20 7.46
C GLU A 241 10.67 -0.11 6.84
N ILE A 242 11.95 -0.43 7.03
CA ILE A 242 12.55 -1.67 6.51
C ILE A 242 13.29 -2.40 7.64
N LEU A 243 12.99 -3.67 7.82
CA LEU A 243 13.69 -4.56 8.75
C LEU A 243 14.01 -5.88 8.05
N ASP A 244 15.29 -6.27 8.04
CA ASP A 244 15.77 -7.52 7.43
C ASP A 244 15.32 -7.72 5.96
N GLY A 245 15.21 -6.63 5.21
CA GLY A 245 14.77 -6.63 3.81
C GLY A 245 13.25 -6.71 3.62
N ILE A 246 12.48 -6.78 4.70
CA ILE A 246 11.01 -6.74 4.68
C ILE A 246 10.57 -5.29 4.86
N HIS A 247 9.68 -4.83 3.99
CA HIS A 247 9.07 -3.51 4.10
C HIS A 247 7.87 -3.59 5.06
N TYR A 248 7.85 -2.74 6.08
CA TYR A 248 6.71 -2.52 6.96
C TYR A 248 6.02 -1.23 6.50
N GLN A 249 4.80 -1.37 5.98
CA GLN A 249 4.05 -0.29 5.35
C GLN A 249 2.78 0.01 6.15
N GLU A 250 2.72 1.19 6.76
CA GLU A 250 1.48 1.76 7.25
C GLU A 250 0.73 2.44 6.10
N VAL A 251 -0.54 2.07 5.91
CA VAL A 251 -1.37 2.64 4.85
C VAL A 251 -2.13 3.88 5.34
N PRO A 252 -2.26 4.91 4.49
CA PRO A 252 -2.98 6.14 4.82
C PRO A 252 -4.46 5.89 5.10
N MET A 253 -5.07 6.75 5.93
CA MET A 253 -6.52 6.84 6.13
C MET A 253 -7.19 7.55 4.94
N PRO A 254 -8.05 6.89 4.17
CA PRO A 254 -8.61 7.46 2.95
C PRO A 254 -9.65 8.55 3.18
N SER A 255 -10.13 8.71 4.42
CA SER A 255 -11.27 9.56 4.80
C SER A 255 -10.90 10.80 5.63
N ASP A 256 -9.65 10.96 6.06
CA ASP A 256 -9.23 12.12 6.85
C ASP A 256 -9.19 13.40 5.99
N SER A 257 -10.11 14.33 6.25
CA SER A 257 -10.14 15.65 5.59
C SER A 257 -9.24 16.70 6.22
N THR A 258 -8.63 16.40 7.38
CA THR A 258 -7.65 17.28 8.02
C THR A 258 -6.23 17.03 7.51
N TYR A 259 -6.03 15.87 6.87
CA TYR A 259 -4.75 15.37 6.34
C TYR A 259 -3.70 14.99 7.38
N LEU A 260 -3.90 15.40 8.63
CA LEU A 260 -2.86 15.44 9.66
C LEU A 260 -3.20 14.61 10.89
N ILE A 261 -4.42 14.07 11.03
CA ILE A 261 -4.87 13.55 12.32
C ILE A 261 -3.97 12.41 12.82
N GLY A 262 -3.69 11.43 11.97
CA GLY A 262 -2.83 10.30 12.35
C GLY A 262 -1.36 10.70 12.44
N LYS A 263 -0.90 11.62 11.59
CA LYS A 263 0.49 12.10 11.65
C LYS A 263 0.77 12.80 12.99
N LEU A 264 -0.13 13.67 13.44
CA LEU A 264 0.02 14.38 14.71
C LEU A 264 -0.15 13.45 15.93
N ALA A 265 -0.96 12.39 15.81
CA ALA A 265 -1.22 11.48 16.92
C ALA A 265 -0.19 10.35 17.05
N ASN A 266 0.31 9.82 15.93
CA ASN A 266 0.93 8.49 15.90
C ASN A 266 2.30 8.46 15.20
N ALA A 267 2.79 9.54 14.59
CA ALA A 267 4.07 9.52 13.85
C ALA A 267 5.28 9.13 14.73
N ASP A 268 5.26 9.46 16.02
CA ASP A 268 6.34 9.14 16.97
C ASP A 268 6.50 7.62 17.21
N ALA A 269 5.53 6.80 16.79
CA ALA A 269 5.64 5.35 16.85
C ALA A 269 6.56 4.75 15.77
N TYR A 270 6.92 5.55 14.77
CA TYR A 270 7.72 5.16 13.61
C TYR A 270 9.10 5.82 13.64
N THR A 271 10.09 5.11 13.10
CA THR A 271 11.50 5.48 13.19
C THR A 271 12.12 5.95 11.87
N SER A 272 11.37 5.87 10.77
CA SER A 272 11.84 6.24 9.43
C SER A 272 10.83 7.16 8.73
N ASP A 273 10.38 6.82 7.52
CA ASP A 273 9.60 7.72 6.67
C ASP A 273 8.19 7.85 7.21
N THR A 274 7.77 9.07 7.56
CA THR A 274 6.41 9.39 7.98
C THR A 274 5.87 10.59 7.22
N LEU A 275 4.69 10.42 6.62
CA LEU A 275 3.99 11.47 5.88
C LEU A 275 2.54 11.58 6.35
N GLU A 276 1.90 12.64 5.89
CA GLU A 276 0.48 12.92 6.10
C GLU A 276 -0.39 11.80 5.54
N GLY A 277 -1.56 11.61 6.16
CA GLY A 277 -2.26 10.33 6.14
C GLY A 277 -3.39 10.17 5.14
N THR A 278 -3.64 11.10 4.20
CA THR A 278 -4.84 11.01 3.34
C THR A 278 -4.54 10.56 1.93
N GLY A 279 -5.09 9.41 1.55
CA GLY A 279 -4.97 8.85 0.22
C GLY A 279 -5.04 7.34 0.24
N HIS A 280 -4.26 6.69 -0.63
CA HIS A 280 -4.14 5.25 -0.69
C HIS A 280 -2.77 4.81 -1.17
N ILE A 281 -2.41 3.56 -0.87
CA ILE A 281 -1.24 2.91 -1.47
C ILE A 281 -1.65 2.26 -2.78
N ARG A 282 -0.88 2.50 -3.84
CA ARG A 282 -0.97 1.80 -5.12
C ARG A 282 0.23 0.89 -5.30
N VAL A 283 -0.03 -0.41 -5.42
CA VAL A 283 0.99 -1.42 -5.68
C VAL A 283 0.87 -1.90 -7.12
N LYS A 284 1.98 -1.85 -7.87
CA LYS A 284 2.09 -2.44 -9.20
C LYS A 284 3.11 -3.56 -9.18
N VAL A 285 2.67 -4.76 -9.49
CA VAL A 285 3.51 -5.96 -9.55
C VAL A 285 3.78 -6.29 -11.01
N ASN A 286 5.04 -6.54 -11.33
CA ASN A 286 5.44 -7.19 -12.57
C ASN A 286 6.54 -8.22 -12.28
N SER A 287 6.88 -9.02 -13.29
CA SER A 287 7.84 -10.11 -13.12
C SER A 287 9.24 -9.66 -12.70
N ALA A 288 9.63 -8.40 -12.93
CA ALA A 288 10.95 -7.87 -12.58
C ALA A 288 10.98 -7.13 -11.23
N CYS A 289 9.90 -6.42 -10.87
CA CYS A 289 9.83 -5.62 -9.66
C CYS A 289 8.40 -5.39 -9.13
N VAL A 290 8.34 -4.90 -7.89
CA VAL A 290 7.15 -4.28 -7.29
C VAL A 290 7.40 -2.80 -7.17
N LYS A 291 6.45 -1.96 -7.61
CA LYS A 291 6.43 -0.52 -7.35
C LYS A 291 5.30 -0.18 -6.39
N VAL A 292 5.61 0.60 -5.36
CA VAL A 292 4.64 1.08 -4.38
C VAL A 292 4.64 2.59 -4.40
N ASP A 293 3.48 3.19 -4.67
CA ASP A 293 3.28 4.64 -4.67
C ASP A 293 2.28 4.99 -3.57
N PHE A 294 2.60 5.99 -2.74
CA PHE A 294 1.58 6.66 -1.94
C PHE A 294 0.90 7.70 -2.84
N VAL A 295 -0.40 7.59 -3.06
CA VAL A 295 -1.19 8.51 -3.88
C VAL A 295 -2.07 9.35 -2.96
N ARG A 296 -1.79 10.66 -2.87
CA ARG A 296 -2.58 11.54 -2.00
C ARG A 296 -3.94 11.86 -2.56
N ALA A 297 -4.90 12.05 -1.65
CA ALA A 297 -6.19 12.61 -1.98
C ALA A 297 -6.37 13.98 -1.33
N TYR A 298 -6.90 14.93 -2.10
CA TYR A 298 -7.19 16.28 -1.64
C TYR A 298 -8.63 16.66 -1.98
N LEU A 299 -9.28 17.42 -1.10
CA LEU A 299 -10.53 18.10 -1.43
C LEU A 299 -10.26 19.15 -2.53
N PRO A 300 -11.21 19.38 -3.46
CA PRO A 300 -11.00 20.34 -4.54
C PRO A 300 -10.65 21.75 -4.06
N ALA A 301 -11.26 22.19 -2.97
CA ALA A 301 -11.00 23.50 -2.37
C ALA A 301 -9.53 23.68 -1.94
N ASP A 302 -8.87 22.61 -1.52
CA ASP A 302 -7.49 22.63 -1.00
C ASP A 302 -6.44 22.52 -2.10
N THR A 303 -6.86 22.50 -3.37
CA THR A 303 -5.96 22.46 -4.55
C THR A 303 -5.93 23.78 -5.32
N LEU A 304 -6.74 24.77 -4.92
CA LEU A 304 -6.93 26.02 -5.67
C LEU A 304 -5.70 26.93 -5.69
N ASP A 305 -4.83 26.84 -4.68
CA ASP A 305 -3.60 27.64 -4.62
C ASP A 305 -2.44 27.02 -5.43
N GLY A 306 -2.63 25.83 -6.00
CA GLY A 306 -1.65 25.11 -6.81
C GLY A 306 -0.51 24.45 -6.03
N LYS A 307 -0.48 24.52 -4.69
CA LYS A 307 0.57 23.86 -3.89
C LYS A 307 0.43 22.35 -3.86
N HIS A 308 -0.81 21.88 -3.87
CA HIS A 308 -1.15 20.47 -3.84
C HIS A 308 -1.99 20.08 -5.03
N LYS A 309 -1.76 18.87 -5.52
CA LYS A 309 -2.56 18.29 -6.60
C LYS A 309 -3.17 16.98 -6.13
N ASN A 310 -4.48 16.83 -6.31
CA ASN A 310 -5.13 15.54 -6.10
C ASN A 310 -4.44 14.46 -6.94
N ARG A 311 -4.11 13.32 -6.33
CA ARG A 311 -3.33 12.21 -6.90
C ARG A 311 -1.83 12.47 -7.06
N GLU A 312 -1.26 13.48 -6.41
CA GLU A 312 0.19 13.59 -6.32
C GLU A 312 0.80 12.38 -5.58
N VAL A 313 2.03 12.05 -5.94
CA VAL A 313 2.77 10.91 -5.38
C VAL A 313 3.96 11.44 -4.58
N PRO A 314 3.78 11.76 -3.29
CA PRO A 314 4.86 12.32 -2.47
C PRO A 314 5.91 11.27 -2.09
N PHE A 315 5.60 9.97 -2.20
CA PHE A 315 6.52 8.89 -1.88
C PHE A 315 6.34 7.70 -2.83
N SER A 316 7.47 7.09 -3.20
CA SER A 316 7.51 5.93 -4.07
C SER A 316 8.74 5.08 -3.77
N TYR A 317 8.58 3.76 -3.76
CA TYR A 317 9.71 2.82 -3.67
C TYR A 317 9.50 1.60 -4.57
N THR A 318 10.59 0.88 -4.80
CA THR A 318 10.60 -0.32 -5.63
C THR A 318 11.34 -1.45 -4.96
N ILE A 319 10.80 -2.67 -5.07
CA ILE A 319 11.47 -3.91 -4.67
C ILE A 319 11.87 -4.67 -5.93
N GLY A 320 13.14 -5.07 -6.02
CA GLY A 320 13.71 -5.68 -7.22
C GLY A 320 14.18 -4.63 -8.24
N SER A 321 14.50 -5.09 -9.45
CA SER A 321 15.05 -4.23 -10.51
C SER A 321 13.96 -3.88 -11.50
N CYS A 322 13.28 -2.76 -11.25
CA CYS A 322 12.39 -2.22 -12.27
C CYS A 322 13.24 -1.78 -13.45
N THR A 323 13.15 -2.47 -14.59
CA THR A 323 13.63 -1.90 -15.85
C THR A 323 12.80 -0.65 -16.09
N ILE A 324 13.38 0.52 -15.83
CA ILE A 324 12.73 1.81 -16.10
C ILE A 324 12.66 1.95 -17.62
N THR A 325 11.60 1.41 -18.23
CA THR A 325 11.23 1.74 -19.62
C THR A 325 10.34 2.98 -19.68
N ALA A 326 9.94 3.52 -18.52
CA ALA A 326 9.25 4.79 -18.43
C ALA A 326 10.26 5.94 -18.51
N ILE A 327 10.33 6.57 -19.67
CA ILE A 327 10.75 7.97 -19.76
C ILE A 327 9.87 8.71 -18.74
N GLN A 328 10.47 9.24 -17.66
CA GLN A 328 9.81 10.26 -16.86
C GLN A 328 9.39 11.35 -17.84
N ASN A 329 8.09 11.55 -18.02
CA ASN A 329 7.64 12.87 -18.41
C ASN A 329 8.02 13.76 -17.23
N LEU A 330 9.20 14.35 -17.29
CA LEU A 330 9.52 15.54 -16.51
C LEU A 330 8.39 16.53 -16.81
N ASP A 331 7.82 17.12 -15.76
CA ASP A 331 6.83 18.19 -15.93
C ASP A 331 7.41 19.23 -16.89
N ASN A 332 6.81 19.35 -18.08
CA ASN A 332 7.22 20.26 -19.16
C ASN A 332 7.21 21.76 -18.76
N ASN A 333 6.93 22.09 -17.51
CA ASN A 333 6.72 23.46 -17.06
C ASN A 333 7.97 24.13 -16.48
N GLN A 334 9.08 23.42 -16.23
CA GLN A 334 10.34 24.05 -15.80
C GLN A 334 11.41 24.15 -16.91
N ASP A 335 11.40 23.26 -17.91
CA ASP A 335 12.45 23.21 -18.94
C ASP A 335 12.32 24.31 -20.00
N ASP A 336 11.10 24.74 -20.32
CA ASP A 336 10.86 25.79 -21.33
C ASP A 336 11.39 27.17 -20.90
N ASP A 337 11.68 27.36 -19.60
CA ASP A 337 12.23 28.59 -19.05
C ASP A 337 13.77 28.70 -19.17
N LEU A 338 14.47 27.61 -19.52
CA LEU A 338 15.94 27.57 -19.60
C LEU A 338 16.46 27.52 -21.04
N PHE A 339 15.73 26.89 -21.96
CA PHE A 339 16.13 26.86 -23.37
C PHE A 339 14.95 26.63 -24.32
N THR A 340 15.08 27.16 -25.53
CA THR A 340 14.09 27.01 -26.60
C THR A 340 14.73 26.38 -27.82
N VAL A 341 14.02 25.47 -28.47
CA VAL A 341 14.46 24.82 -29.71
C VAL A 341 13.42 25.03 -30.80
N TYR A 342 13.83 25.58 -31.93
CA TYR A 342 12.93 25.87 -33.06
C TYR A 342 13.67 25.92 -34.41
N PRO A 343 12.99 25.66 -35.54
CA PRO A 343 11.65 25.11 -35.61
C PRO A 343 11.63 23.65 -35.11
N ASN A 344 10.50 23.22 -34.57
CA ASN A 344 10.27 21.83 -34.20
C ASN A 344 8.77 21.54 -34.37
N PRO A 345 8.35 20.83 -35.44
CA PRO A 345 9.17 20.03 -36.35
C PRO A 345 10.13 20.82 -37.26
N SER A 346 11.21 20.18 -37.74
CA SER A 346 12.17 20.76 -38.70
C SER A 346 12.59 19.77 -39.79
N LYS A 347 13.07 20.30 -40.92
CA LYS A 347 13.52 19.52 -42.09
C LYS A 347 15.04 19.41 -42.23
N SER A 348 15.79 20.43 -41.81
CA SER A 348 17.21 20.54 -42.12
C SER A 348 18.05 21.12 -41.01
N SER A 349 17.50 21.99 -40.16
CA SER A 349 18.25 22.54 -39.03
C SER A 349 17.33 22.91 -37.85
N ILE A 350 17.88 22.85 -36.64
CA ILE A 350 17.22 23.36 -35.44
C ILE A 350 18.12 24.40 -34.78
N ASN A 351 17.51 25.49 -34.33
CA ASN A 351 18.16 26.49 -33.50
C ASN A 351 17.91 26.19 -32.03
N ILE A 352 18.93 26.39 -31.21
CA ILE A 352 18.96 26.15 -29.77
C ILE A 352 19.33 27.47 -29.11
N ILE A 353 18.40 28.03 -28.33
CA ILE A 353 18.63 29.23 -27.53
C ILE A 353 18.64 28.82 -26.06
N ALA A 354 19.79 28.94 -25.40
CA ALA A 354 19.87 28.86 -23.95
C ALA A 354 19.65 30.26 -23.33
N LYS A 355 18.93 30.33 -22.22
CA LYS A 355 18.70 31.57 -21.46
C LYS A 355 20.04 32.21 -21.10
N ASN A 356 20.12 33.54 -21.17
CA ASN A 356 21.32 34.33 -20.88
C ASN A 356 22.58 33.93 -21.67
N ASN A 357 22.45 33.29 -22.83
CA ASN A 357 23.59 32.76 -23.61
C ASN A 357 24.52 31.86 -22.81
N MET A 358 23.98 31.07 -21.88
CA MET A 358 24.76 30.07 -21.16
C MET A 358 25.44 29.10 -22.15
N PRO A 359 26.74 28.77 -21.94
CA PRO A 359 27.41 27.78 -22.77
C PRO A 359 26.76 26.42 -22.58
N PHE A 360 26.58 25.70 -23.68
CA PHE A 360 25.95 24.39 -23.69
C PHE A 360 26.66 23.45 -24.67
N GLU A 361 26.45 22.15 -24.47
CA GLU A 361 26.70 21.13 -25.47
C GLU A 361 25.39 20.42 -25.77
N ALA A 362 25.05 20.27 -27.04
CA ALA A 362 23.83 19.62 -27.49
C ALA A 362 24.16 18.32 -28.23
N VAL A 363 23.45 17.25 -27.89
CA VAL A 363 23.60 15.91 -28.45
C VAL A 363 22.25 15.43 -28.96
N LEU A 364 22.17 14.99 -30.22
CA LEU A 364 20.97 14.41 -30.80
C LEU A 364 21.05 12.89 -30.75
N LEU A 365 20.04 12.26 -30.17
CA LEU A 365 19.92 10.81 -29.99
C LEU A 365 18.76 10.27 -30.82
N ASN A 366 18.95 9.12 -31.47
CA ASN A 366 17.86 8.40 -32.16
C ASN A 366 17.00 7.58 -31.17
N SER A 367 16.01 6.84 -31.69
CA SER A 367 15.10 6.01 -30.88
C SER A 367 15.77 4.85 -30.15
N SER A 368 16.97 4.42 -30.54
CA SER A 368 17.77 3.42 -29.82
C SER A 368 18.74 4.03 -28.80
N GLY A 369 18.69 5.34 -28.58
CA GLY A 369 19.60 6.06 -27.67
C GLY A 369 21.00 6.29 -28.23
N SER A 370 21.23 6.01 -29.51
CA SER A 370 22.53 6.23 -30.16
C SER A 370 22.69 7.69 -30.57
N MET A 371 23.85 8.27 -30.31
CA MET A 371 24.20 9.62 -30.74
C MET A 371 24.35 9.69 -32.26
N VAL A 372 23.59 10.60 -32.88
CA VAL A 372 23.58 10.82 -34.34
C VAL A 372 24.10 12.20 -34.73
N ALA A 373 24.10 13.18 -33.83
CA ALA A 373 24.70 14.50 -34.03
C ALA A 373 25.13 15.13 -32.70
N ARG A 374 26.07 16.08 -32.75
CA ARG A 374 26.53 16.87 -31.61
C ARG A 374 26.92 18.28 -32.05
N THR A 375 26.62 19.30 -31.26
CA THR A 375 27.06 20.69 -31.50
C THR A 375 27.18 21.46 -30.19
N SER A 376 28.05 22.46 -30.14
CA SER A 376 28.06 23.52 -29.12
C SER A 376 27.60 24.87 -29.68
N ARG A 377 27.12 24.88 -30.93
CA ARG A 377 26.60 26.07 -31.61
C ARG A 377 25.09 26.18 -31.43
N GLN A 378 24.58 27.41 -31.54
CA GLN A 378 23.15 27.71 -31.52
C GLN A 378 22.36 27.11 -32.68
N CYS A 379 23.01 26.53 -33.69
CA CYS A 379 22.34 25.84 -34.80
C CYS A 379 22.95 24.44 -34.97
N MET A 380 22.07 23.45 -35.11
CA MET A 380 22.41 22.06 -35.41
C MET A 380 21.84 21.70 -36.79
N ASP A 381 22.71 21.24 -37.69
CA ASP A 381 22.30 20.63 -38.96
C ASP A 381 21.82 19.20 -38.72
N ILE A 382 20.60 18.93 -39.18
CA ILE A 382 19.92 17.64 -39.07
C ILE A 382 19.48 17.09 -40.44
N SER A 383 19.94 17.71 -41.54
CA SER A 383 19.56 17.35 -42.91
C SER A 383 19.93 15.91 -43.30
N ASN A 384 20.96 15.35 -42.68
CA ASN A 384 21.41 13.96 -42.92
C ASN A 384 20.64 12.91 -42.10
N GLN A 385 19.70 13.33 -41.26
CA GLN A 385 18.95 12.41 -40.40
C GLN A 385 17.66 11.93 -41.07
N SER A 386 17.28 10.68 -40.82
CA SER A 386 16.03 10.14 -41.35
C SER A 386 14.82 10.78 -40.66
N PRO A 387 13.67 10.95 -41.35
CA PRO A 387 12.45 11.44 -40.72
C PRO A 387 12.07 10.58 -39.52
N GLY A 388 11.68 11.22 -38.42
CA GLY A 388 11.37 10.50 -37.20
C GLY A 388 11.46 11.35 -35.94
N MET A 389 11.33 10.67 -34.81
CA MET A 389 11.45 11.27 -33.49
C MET A 389 12.86 11.07 -32.95
N TYR A 390 13.44 12.14 -32.43
CA TYR A 390 14.76 12.19 -31.82
C TYR A 390 14.68 12.86 -30.45
N ILE A 391 15.68 12.63 -29.61
CA ILE A 391 15.85 13.33 -28.33
C ILE A 391 17.07 14.24 -28.45
N LEU A 392 16.88 15.53 -28.26
CA LEU A 392 17.97 16.48 -28.09
C LEU A 392 18.28 16.59 -26.60
N GLN A 393 19.48 16.17 -26.21
CA GLN A 393 20.03 16.35 -24.88
C GLN A 393 20.93 17.59 -24.85
N LEU A 394 20.77 18.44 -23.84
CA LEU A 394 21.53 19.66 -23.61
C LEU A 394 22.25 19.58 -22.27
N ASN A 395 23.57 19.72 -22.34
CA ASN A 395 24.46 19.72 -21.19
C ASN A 395 24.79 21.19 -20.87
N ILE A 396 24.31 21.68 -19.73
CA ILE A 396 24.61 23.03 -19.22
C ILE A 396 25.23 22.89 -17.84
N GLY A 397 26.54 23.11 -17.73
CA GLY A 397 27.28 22.88 -16.49
C GLY A 397 27.27 21.40 -16.10
N LYS A 398 26.67 21.07 -14.95
CA LYS A 398 26.52 19.68 -14.45
C LYS A 398 25.13 19.09 -14.70
N ASN A 399 24.23 19.86 -15.31
CA ASN A 399 22.84 19.47 -15.51
C ASN A 399 22.61 19.04 -16.96
N TYR A 400 21.65 18.13 -17.13
CA TYR A 400 21.22 17.59 -18.41
C TYR A 400 19.74 17.90 -18.61
N TYR A 401 19.39 18.41 -19.79
CA TYR A 401 18.01 18.72 -20.18
C TYR A 401 17.66 18.00 -21.47
N ASN A 402 16.42 17.55 -21.65
CA ASN A 402 16.02 16.78 -22.83
C ASN A 402 14.83 17.44 -23.52
N LYS A 403 14.85 17.49 -24.86
CA LYS A 403 13.73 17.98 -25.67
C LYS A 403 13.48 17.06 -26.86
N LYS A 404 12.22 16.70 -27.07
CA LYS A 404 11.79 15.92 -28.23
C LYS A 404 11.95 16.74 -29.50
N ILE A 405 12.62 16.20 -30.52
CA ILE A 405 12.74 16.80 -31.85
C ILE A 405 12.04 15.92 -32.88
N ILE A 406 11.25 16.55 -33.75
CA ILE A 406 10.58 15.89 -34.87
C ILE A 406 11.27 16.34 -36.16
N ILE A 407 11.88 15.39 -36.85
CA ILE A 407 12.44 15.61 -38.18
C ILE A 407 11.40 15.20 -39.21
N SER A 408 10.89 16.16 -39.97
CA SER A 408 9.94 15.96 -41.07
C SER A 408 10.62 16.13 -42.43
N ARG A 409 10.03 15.57 -43.49
CA ARG A 409 10.46 15.81 -44.87
C ARG A 409 9.67 16.94 -45.52
#